data_AF-A0A376P5D8-F1
#
_entry.id   AF-A0A376P5D8-F1
#
_cell.length_a   1.000
_cell.length_b   1.000
_cell.length_c   1.000
_cell.angle_alpha   90.00
_cell.angle_beta   90.00
_cell.angle_gamma   90.00
#
_symmetry.space_group_name_H-M   'P 1'
#
loop_
_entity.id
_entity.type
_entity.pdbx_description
1 polymer ?
#
loop_
_entity_poly.entity_id
_entity_poly.type
_entity_poly.pdbx_seq_one_letter_code
_entity_poly.pdbx_strand_id
1 'polypeptide(L)' 'MGLLFVCYQHDLEKGFLTVQKRLNGEALEEYVKPIGGGYFFALPGVKDANDYLGSALLRV' A
#
# COMPACT_ATOMS: atom_id res chain seq x y z
N MET A 1 -16.41 -10.89 10.52
CA MET A 1 -15.51 -11.09 9.36
C MET A 1 -15.33 -9.76 8.65
N GLY A 2 -14.28 -9.54 7.87
CA GLY A 2 -13.97 -8.24 7.26
C GLY A 2 -13.13 -8.37 5.99
N LEU A 3 -12.52 -7.26 5.56
CA LEU A 3 -11.67 -7.19 4.36
C LEU A 3 -10.21 -6.92 4.74
N LEU A 4 -9.29 -7.77 4.28
CA LEU A 4 -7.86 -7.44 4.23
C LEU A 4 -7.60 -6.67 2.94
N PHE A 5 -7.74 -5.34 3.00
CA PHE A 5 -7.57 -4.48 1.83
C PHE A 5 -6.09 -4.28 1.51
N VAL A 6 -5.69 -4.63 0.28
CA VAL A 6 -4.34 -4.41 -0.26
C VAL A 6 -4.46 -3.80 -1.64
N CYS A 7 -3.78 -2.67 -1.87
CA CYS A 7 -3.75 -2.00 -3.16
C CYS A 7 -2.33 -1.58 -3.54
N TYR A 8 -2.09 -1.45 -4.84
CA TYR A 8 -0.80 -1.04 -5.40
C TYR A 8 -0.99 0.19 -6.29
N GLN A 9 -0.06 1.12 -6.18
CA GLN A 9 -0.03 2.36 -6.96
C GLN A 9 1.42 2.80 -7.13
N HIS A 10 1.74 3.50 -8.22
CA HIS A 10 3.06 4.08 -8.44
C HIS A 10 3.34 5.31 -7.55
N ASP A 11 2.29 5.95 -7.04
CA ASP A 11 2.34 7.14 -6.19
C ASP A 11 1.22 7.04 -5.14
N LEU A 12 1.61 7.00 -3.86
CA LEU A 12 0.69 6.82 -2.73
C LEU A 12 -0.27 8.00 -2.55
N GLU A 13 0.21 9.22 -2.80
CA GLU A 13 -0.57 10.44 -2.64
C GLU A 13 -1.65 10.55 -3.72
N LYS A 14 -1.27 10.29 -4.98
CA LYS A 14 -2.20 10.30 -6.10
C LYS A 14 -3.17 9.11 -6.10
N GLY A 15 -2.79 7.99 -5.49
CA GLY A 15 -3.58 6.77 -5.40
C GLY A 15 -4.46 6.72 -4.14
N PHE A 16 -4.10 5.81 -3.22
CA PHE A 16 -4.90 5.48 -2.05
C PHE A 16 -5.32 6.71 -1.23
N LEU A 17 -4.39 7.65 -0.95
CA LEU A 17 -4.72 8.83 -0.13
C LEU A 17 -5.79 9.71 -0.79
N THR A 18 -5.70 9.92 -2.10
CA THR A 18 -6.70 10.68 -2.85
C THR A 18 -8.06 9.98 -2.86
N VAL A 19 -8.10 8.66 -3.06
CA VAL A 19 -9.35 7.90 -3.08
C VAL A 19 -9.98 7.86 -1.69
N GLN A 20 -9.21 7.54 -0.64
CA GLN A 20 -9.71 7.50 0.73
C GLN A 20 -10.27 8.86 1.16
N LYS A 21 -9.62 9.97 0.79
CA LYS A 21 -10.13 11.31 1.06
C LYS A 21 -11.50 11.57 0.42
N ARG A 22 -11.78 10.98 -0.74
CA ARG A 22 -13.09 11.07 -1.41
C ARG A 22 -14.14 10.15 -0.79
N LEU A 23 -13.72 9.03 -0.20
CA LEU A 23 -14.59 8.06 0.46
C LEU A 23 -14.96 8.46 1.89
N ASN A 24 -14.25 9.40 2.51
CA ASN A 24 -14.61 9.89 3.84
C ASN A 24 -16.08 10.36 3.89
N GLY A 25 -16.86 9.77 4.78
CA GLY A 25 -18.30 10.01 4.94
C GLY A 25 -19.19 9.24 3.95
N GLU A 26 -18.65 8.23 3.25
CA GLU A 26 -19.47 7.34 2.43
C GLU A 26 -20.45 6.52 3.28
N ALA A 27 -21.56 6.08 2.68
CA ALA A 27 -22.58 5.28 3.37
C ALA A 27 -22.03 3.95 3.92
N LEU A 28 -20.95 3.42 3.33
CA LEU A 28 -20.36 2.16 3.75
C LEU A 28 -19.68 2.25 5.14
N GLU A 29 -19.30 3.44 5.61
CA GLU A 29 -18.66 3.63 6.93
C GLU A 29 -19.55 3.16 8.10
N GLU A 30 -20.87 3.08 7.91
CA GLU A 30 -21.79 2.50 8.90
C GLU A 30 -21.55 0.98 9.10
N TYR A 31 -21.03 0.30 8.09
CA TYR A 31 -20.88 -1.16 8.04
C TYR A 31 -19.42 -1.62 8.09
N VAL A 32 -18.45 -0.73 7.85
CA VAL A 32 -17.03 -1.05 7.85
C VAL A 32 -16.24 -0.14 8.79
N LYS A 33 -15.29 -0.71 9.52
CA LYS A 33 -14.40 0.04 10.40
C LYS A 33 -12.95 -0.37 10.16
N PRO A 34 -12.09 0.52 9.63
CA PRO A 34 -10.65 0.28 9.59
C PRO A 34 -10.10 0.20 11.02
N ILE A 35 -9.43 -0.90 11.36
CA ILE A 35 -8.85 -1.13 12.70
C ILE A 35 -7.33 -1.25 12.71
N GLY A 36 -6.69 -1.25 11.54
CA GLY A 36 -5.24 -1.41 11.42
C GLY A 36 -4.78 -1.40 9.95
N GLY A 37 -3.47 -1.53 9.76
CA GLY A 37 -2.83 -1.48 8.44
C GLY A 37 -1.57 -0.62 8.45
N GLY A 38 -1.04 -0.31 7.27
CA GLY A 38 0.11 0.56 7.11
C GLY A 38 0.48 0.80 5.66
N TYR A 39 1.32 1.79 5.43
CA TYR A 39 1.90 2.08 4.12
C TYR A 39 3.29 1.47 4.03
N PHE A 40 3.54 0.78 2.93
CA PHE A 40 4.82 0.13 2.65
C PHE A 40 5.22 0.41 1.20
N PHE A 41 6.53 0.45 0.95
CA PHE A 41 7.06 0.48 -0.40
C PHE A 41 7.43 -0.94 -0.83
N ALA A 42 6.71 -1.49 -1.82
CA ALA A 42 7.05 -2.77 -2.39
C ALA A 42 8.36 -2.63 -3.19
N LEU A 43 9.42 -3.28 -2.72
CA LEU A 43 10.74 -3.20 -3.33
C LEU A 43 10.72 -3.74 -4.77
N PRO A 44 11.63 -3.26 -5.64
CA PRO A 44 11.87 -3.89 -6.93
C PRO A 44 12.20 -5.37 -6.78
N GLY A 45 11.90 -6.15 -7.83
CA GLY A 45 12.24 -7.57 -7.88
C GLY A 45 13.75 -7.79 -7.80
N VAL A 46 14.13 -8.94 -7.22
CA VAL A 46 15.51 -9.42 -7.21
C VAL A 46 15.91 -9.81 -8.64
N LYS A 47 17.02 -9.26 -9.14
CA LYS A 47 17.39 -9.42 -10.56
C LYS A 47 17.77 -10.86 -10.92
N ASP A 48 18.56 -11.52 -10.08
CA ASP A 48 19.04 -12.88 -10.27
C ASP A 48 19.46 -13.52 -8.93
N ALA A 49 19.95 -14.76 -8.97
CA ALA A 49 20.31 -15.52 -7.77
C ALA A 49 21.48 -14.93 -6.95
N ASN A 50 22.23 -13.96 -7.50
CA ASN A 50 23.31 -13.26 -6.79
C ASN A 50 22.87 -11.91 -6.21
N ASP A 51 21.58 -11.57 -6.34
CA ASP A 51 21.01 -10.32 -5.86
C ASP A 51 20.08 -10.57 -4.66
N TYR A 52 19.69 -9.50 -3.95
CA TYR A 52 18.81 -9.59 -2.78
C TYR A 52 17.84 -8.40 -2.72
N LEU A 53 16.72 -8.57 -2.01
CA LEU A 53 15.72 -7.51 -1.86
C LEU A 53 16.33 -6.26 -1.21
N GLY A 54 16.19 -5.11 -1.88
CA GLY A 54 16.72 -3.83 -1.39
C GLY A 54 18.20 -3.63 -1.66
N SER A 55 18.86 -4.47 -2.47
CA SER A 55 20.26 -4.28 -2.85
C SER A 55 20.55 -2.89 -3.42
N ALA A 56 19.67 -2.38 -4.29
CA ALA A 56 19.78 -1.03 -4.85
C ALA A 56 19.57 0.11 -3.83
N LEU A 57 18.94 -0.18 -2.69
CA LEU A 57 18.76 0.79 -1.60
C LEU A 57 19.99 0.81 -0.67
N LEU A 58 20.61 -0.36 -0.43
CA LEU A 58 21.74 -0.49 0.51
C LEU A 58 23.09 -0.21 -0.13
N ARG A 59 23.23 -0.42 -1.44
CA ARG A 59 24.47 -0.15 -2.17
C ARG A 59 24.53 1.35 -2.53
N VAL A 60 25.63 1.99 -2.18
CA VAL A 60 26.00 3.36 -2.56
C VAL A 60 27.02 3.35 -3.69
#